data_AF-A0A7J6A4Q0-F1
#
_entry.id   AF-A0A7J6A4Q0-F1
#
_cell.length_a   1.000
_cell.length_b   1.000
_cell.length_c   1.000
_cell.angle_alpha   90.00
_cell.angle_beta   90.00
_cell.angle_gamma   90.00
#
_symmetry.space_group_name_H-M   'P 1'
#
loop_
_entity.id
_entity.type
_entity.pdbx_description
1 polymer ?
#
loop_
_entity_poly.entity_id
_entity_poly.type
_entity_poly.pdbx_seq_one_letter_code
_entity_poly.pdbx_strand_id
1 'polypeptide(L)'
;MAFPKELLTFILSLMAPLVLYTANHISALQTPLVILGVEVTILAAVFFLAYLCVRKDKSVDFLFYVFVVFSFTSIIDLTCALELDGYIKGFMDFYLNKGEPYLNTAHCIMKNYWNGGVHFVLLLAIIHRMWKGKPYRSLALLWAGSMVATQIVFIPSIVIGKHAKNIYPAFWLNLIFLILPIWTAVKLFLRPRELPIIPADKIAEEQKKRLLSRPKDLLLTLIVLGAMAFTVFRGFVVLECTLDVCFTYIYQYEPYMKDSVAFPKVMMLVFLFYALPLLTLLVYGLTVPGCTWMMDWTLFLAGAIAQMQWTYIGASVHSRTPFTYRI
;
A
#
# COMPACT_ATOMS: atom_id res chain seq x y z
N MET A 1 -29.13 -4.86 21.03
CA MET A 1 -28.51 -3.90 20.08
C MET A 1 -27.22 -4.53 19.60
N ALA A 2 -27.06 -4.81 18.30
CA ALA A 2 -25.82 -5.40 17.80
C ALA A 2 -24.73 -4.30 17.75
N PHE A 3 -23.54 -4.59 18.30
CA PHE A 3 -22.41 -3.65 18.24
C PHE A 3 -22.02 -3.36 16.78
N PRO A 4 -21.63 -2.12 16.43
CA PRO A 4 -21.12 -1.80 15.09
C PRO A 4 -19.88 -2.64 14.76
N LYS A 5 -19.84 -3.26 13.58
CA LYS A 5 -18.74 -4.19 13.19
C LYS A 5 -17.41 -3.47 13.01
N GLU A 6 -17.45 -2.21 12.59
CA GLU A 6 -16.30 -1.32 12.54
C GLU A 6 -15.72 -1.07 13.94
N LEU A 7 -16.56 -0.91 14.96
CA LEU A 7 -16.13 -0.71 16.35
C LEU A 7 -15.50 -1.99 16.91
N LEU A 8 -16.06 -3.15 16.57
CA LEU A 8 -15.50 -4.45 16.94
C LEU A 8 -14.16 -4.71 16.25
N THR A 9 -14.04 -4.36 14.97
CA THR A 9 -12.77 -4.44 14.23
C THR A 9 -11.73 -3.51 14.84
N PHE A 10 -12.14 -2.28 15.19
CA PHE A 10 -11.29 -1.32 15.87
C PHE A 10 -10.78 -1.88 17.20
N ILE A 11 -11.67 -2.38 18.07
CA ILE A 11 -11.31 -2.98 19.36
C ILE A 11 -10.37 -4.18 19.17
N LEU A 12 -10.68 -5.06 18.21
CA LEU A 12 -9.83 -6.21 17.90
C LEU A 12 -8.43 -5.77 17.44
N SER A 13 -8.34 -4.74 16.61
CA SER A 13 -7.08 -4.20 16.11
C SER A 13 -6.26 -3.55 17.23
N LEU A 14 -6.90 -2.90 18.21
CA LEU A 14 -6.24 -2.34 19.39
C LEU A 14 -5.68 -3.39 20.35
N MET A 15 -5.96 -4.68 20.15
CA MET A 15 -5.29 -5.75 20.91
C MET A 15 -3.88 -6.03 20.37
N ALA A 16 -3.54 -5.57 19.16
CA ALA A 16 -2.23 -5.83 18.57
C ALA A 16 -1.04 -5.38 19.43
N PRO A 17 -1.00 -4.16 20.02
CA PRO A 17 0.11 -3.75 20.88
C PRO A 17 0.25 -4.64 22.12
N LEU A 18 -0.87 -5.08 22.71
CA LEU A 18 -0.85 -6.01 23.85
C LEU A 18 -0.24 -7.37 23.46
N VAL A 19 -0.61 -7.89 22.29
CA VAL A 19 -0.05 -9.14 21.76
C VAL A 19 1.44 -9.00 21.49
N LEU A 20 1.88 -7.89 20.89
CA LEU A 20 3.30 -7.62 20.63
C LEU A 20 4.10 -7.48 21.93
N TYR A 21 3.57 -6.72 22.89
CA TYR A 21 4.19 -6.55 24.20
C TYR A 21 4.36 -7.89 24.91
N THR A 22 3.31 -8.72 24.95
CA THR A 22 3.42 -10.05 25.57
C THR A 22 4.41 -10.95 24.83
N ALA A 23 4.38 -10.96 23.50
CA ALA A 23 5.33 -11.75 22.71
C ALA A 23 6.79 -11.33 22.94
N ASN A 24 7.06 -10.03 23.07
CA ASN A 24 8.41 -9.52 23.29
C ASN A 24 9.02 -9.98 24.63
N HIS A 25 8.19 -10.19 25.65
CA HIS A 25 8.61 -10.59 26.99
C HIS A 25 8.71 -12.11 27.20
N ILE A 26 8.40 -12.93 26.19
CA ILE A 26 8.53 -14.39 26.26
C ILE A 26 9.78 -14.82 25.49
N SER A 27 10.84 -15.16 26.21
CA SER A 27 12.14 -15.56 25.62
C SER A 27 12.04 -16.75 24.66
N ALA A 28 11.12 -17.70 24.94
CA ALA A 28 10.88 -18.86 24.09
C ALA A 28 10.37 -18.49 22.68
N LEU A 29 9.79 -17.29 22.50
CA LEU A 29 9.25 -16.84 21.20
C LEU A 29 10.29 -16.19 20.30
N GLN A 30 11.53 -16.05 20.76
CA GLN A 30 12.57 -15.28 20.09
C GLN A 30 13.46 -16.10 19.14
N THR A 31 12.97 -17.18 18.54
CA THR A 31 13.70 -17.88 17.47
C THR A 31 13.00 -17.63 16.13
N PRO A 32 13.73 -17.52 14.99
CA PRO A 32 13.13 -17.12 13.72
C PRO A 32 11.93 -17.97 13.27
N LEU A 33 11.97 -19.29 13.50
CA LEU A 33 10.85 -20.19 13.18
C LEU A 33 9.67 -20.03 14.13
N VAL A 34 9.92 -19.80 15.42
CA VAL A 34 8.84 -19.59 16.39
C VAL A 34 8.17 -18.25 16.13
N ILE A 35 8.90 -17.21 15.74
CA ILE A 35 8.32 -15.92 15.33
C ILE A 35 7.30 -16.13 14.20
N LEU A 36 7.68 -16.85 13.14
CA LEU A 36 6.76 -17.19 12.04
C LEU A 36 5.52 -17.95 12.55
N GLY A 37 5.72 -18.96 13.42
CA GLY A 37 4.62 -19.72 14.01
C GLY A 37 3.66 -18.84 14.83
N VAL A 38 4.20 -17.90 15.60
CA VAL A 38 3.43 -16.92 16.38
C VAL A 38 2.62 -16.01 15.46
N GLU A 39 3.23 -15.47 14.40
CA GLU A 39 2.54 -14.63 13.42
C GLU A 39 1.36 -15.35 12.77
N VAL A 40 1.60 -16.56 12.25
CA VAL A 40 0.54 -17.37 11.63
C VAL A 40 -0.58 -17.67 12.62
N THR A 41 -0.23 -18.00 13.87
CA THR A 41 -1.20 -18.28 14.94
C THR A 41 -2.04 -17.05 15.27
N ILE A 42 -1.42 -15.87 15.39
CA ILE A 42 -2.13 -14.62 15.67
C ILE A 42 -3.07 -14.27 14.51
N LEU A 43 -2.60 -14.35 13.26
CA LEU A 43 -3.43 -14.07 12.09
C LEU A 43 -4.63 -15.04 11.99
N ALA A 44 -4.41 -16.32 12.26
CA ALA A 44 -5.48 -17.32 12.32
C ALA A 44 -6.47 -17.04 13.46
N ALA A 45 -5.98 -16.63 14.63
CA ALA A 45 -6.83 -16.26 15.77
C ALA A 45 -7.68 -15.02 15.46
N VAL A 46 -7.10 -13.99 14.83
CA VAL A 46 -7.82 -12.78 14.39
C VAL A 46 -8.90 -13.14 13.36
N PHE A 47 -8.58 -13.98 12.38
CA PHE A 47 -9.56 -14.47 11.41
C PHE A 47 -10.70 -15.25 12.09
N PHE A 48 -10.37 -16.15 13.02
CA PHE A 48 -11.35 -16.93 13.76
C PHE A 48 -12.25 -16.05 14.64
N LEU A 49 -11.69 -15.06 15.33
CA LEU A 49 -12.45 -14.07 16.09
C LEU A 49 -13.39 -13.29 15.18
N ALA A 50 -12.90 -12.80 14.04
CA ALA A 50 -13.72 -12.12 13.04
C ALA A 50 -14.88 -12.99 12.56
N TYR A 51 -14.66 -14.29 12.34
CA TYR A 51 -15.69 -15.27 12.03
C TYR A 51 -16.73 -15.39 13.15
N LEU A 52 -16.30 -15.53 14.40
CA LEU A 52 -17.21 -15.60 15.54
C LEU A 52 -18.09 -14.35 15.68
N CYS A 53 -17.54 -13.17 15.35
CA CYS A 53 -18.26 -11.90 15.38
C CYS A 53 -19.44 -11.82 14.40
N VAL A 54 -19.35 -12.52 13.26
CA VAL A 54 -20.35 -12.45 12.18
C VAL A 54 -21.03 -13.78 11.90
N ARG A 55 -20.79 -14.82 12.71
CA ARG A 55 -21.32 -16.19 12.52
C ARG A 55 -22.85 -16.29 12.44
N LYS A 56 -23.56 -15.29 12.97
CA LYS A 56 -25.04 -15.24 12.94
C LYS A 56 -25.58 -14.56 11.69
N ASP A 57 -24.72 -13.91 10.90
CA ASP A 57 -25.11 -13.21 9.69
C ASP A 57 -25.11 -14.16 8.49
N LYS A 58 -26.21 -14.14 7.72
CA LYS A 58 -26.41 -15.10 6.62
C LYS A 58 -25.65 -14.76 5.33
N SER A 59 -25.17 -13.52 5.18
CA SER A 59 -24.56 -13.04 3.92
C SER A 59 -23.37 -12.12 4.19
N VAL A 60 -22.25 -12.70 4.63
CA VAL A 60 -20.98 -11.98 4.84
C VAL A 60 -20.09 -12.16 3.61
N ASP A 61 -19.73 -11.05 2.96
CA ASP A 61 -18.73 -11.09 1.90
C ASP A 61 -17.37 -11.47 2.49
N PHE A 62 -16.70 -12.46 1.93
CA PHE A 62 -15.38 -12.90 2.40
C PHE A 62 -14.34 -11.76 2.47
N LEU A 63 -14.50 -10.71 1.65
CA LEU A 63 -13.64 -9.51 1.74
C LEU A 63 -13.64 -8.86 3.14
N PHE A 64 -14.72 -9.04 3.92
CA PHE A 64 -14.80 -8.58 5.30
C PHE A 64 -13.64 -9.14 6.14
N TYR A 65 -13.37 -10.45 6.06
CA TYR A 65 -12.30 -11.07 6.84
C TYR A 65 -10.93 -10.56 6.43
N VAL A 66 -10.71 -10.34 5.13
CA VAL A 66 -9.48 -9.74 4.62
C VAL A 66 -9.29 -8.35 5.25
N PHE A 67 -10.31 -7.49 5.20
CA PHE A 67 -10.19 -6.14 5.74
C PHE A 67 -9.98 -6.12 7.26
N VAL A 68 -10.58 -7.06 8.02
CA VAL A 68 -10.36 -7.19 9.47
C VAL A 68 -8.92 -7.60 9.78
N VAL A 69 -8.39 -8.62 9.10
CA VAL A 69 -7.00 -9.07 9.28
C VAL A 69 -6.03 -7.94 8.96
N PHE A 70 -6.23 -7.23 7.84
CA PHE A 70 -5.38 -6.10 7.48
C PHE A 70 -5.52 -4.91 8.44
N SER A 71 -6.69 -4.70 9.05
CA SER A 71 -6.87 -3.65 10.07
C SER A 71 -6.04 -3.95 11.32
N PHE A 72 -5.98 -5.22 11.71
CA PHE A 72 -5.15 -5.67 12.82
C PHE A 72 -3.66 -5.48 12.51
N THR A 73 -3.20 -5.91 11.33
CA THR A 73 -1.79 -5.74 10.94
C THR A 73 -1.39 -4.28 10.77
N SER A 74 -2.32 -3.40 10.38
CA SER A 74 -2.06 -1.95 10.38
C SER A 74 -1.69 -1.40 11.76
N ILE A 75 -2.27 -1.90 12.85
CA ILE A 75 -1.89 -1.48 14.20
C ILE A 75 -0.55 -2.10 14.63
N ILE A 76 -0.20 -3.30 14.15
CA ILE A 76 1.15 -3.85 14.29
C ILE A 76 2.16 -2.92 13.61
N ASP A 77 1.90 -2.53 12.37
CA ASP A 77 2.75 -1.60 11.62
C ASP A 77 2.90 -0.27 12.36
N LEU A 78 1.80 0.33 12.85
CA LEU A 78 1.86 1.56 13.64
C LEU A 78 2.74 1.41 14.87
N THR A 79 2.56 0.32 15.63
CA THR A 79 3.36 0.00 16.82
C THR A 79 4.84 -0.09 16.45
N CYS A 80 5.16 -0.76 15.34
CA CYS A 80 6.51 -0.87 14.82
C CYS A 80 7.13 0.49 14.47
N ALA A 81 6.40 1.36 13.77
CA ALA A 81 6.87 2.69 13.44
C ALA A 81 7.15 3.53 14.70
N LEU A 82 6.22 3.53 15.66
CA LEU A 82 6.36 4.27 16.92
C LEU A 82 7.54 3.80 17.76
N GLU A 83 7.83 2.49 17.78
CA GLU A 83 8.99 1.96 18.50
C GLU A 83 10.30 2.31 17.80
N LEU A 84 10.35 2.19 16.46
CA LEU A 84 11.52 2.50 15.66
C LEU A 84 11.91 3.99 15.72
N ASP A 85 10.95 4.89 15.88
CA ASP A 85 11.19 6.32 16.11
C ASP A 85 11.32 6.68 17.59
N GLY A 86 11.21 5.71 18.51
CA GLY A 86 11.51 5.88 19.93
C GLY A 86 10.38 6.49 20.76
N TYR A 87 9.17 6.59 20.23
CA TYR A 87 7.98 7.08 20.96
C TYR A 87 7.47 6.06 21.99
N ILE A 88 7.65 4.76 21.72
CA ILE A 88 7.33 3.65 22.63
C ILE A 88 8.50 2.66 22.68
N LYS A 89 8.49 1.73 23.65
CA LYS A 89 9.55 0.72 23.81
C LYS A 89 9.00 -0.60 24.33
N GLY A 90 9.65 -1.71 23.96
CA GLY A 90 9.40 -3.03 24.53
C GLY A 90 8.30 -3.84 23.83
N PHE A 91 7.95 -3.50 22.59
CA PHE A 91 6.92 -4.20 21.81
C PHE A 91 7.52 -5.03 20.66
N MET A 92 8.57 -4.55 19.99
CA MET A 92 9.01 -5.08 18.70
C MET A 92 10.46 -5.59 18.68
N ASP A 93 11.23 -5.44 19.75
CA ASP A 93 12.64 -5.88 19.81
C ASP A 93 12.86 -7.33 19.35
N PHE A 94 12.03 -8.28 19.80
CA PHE A 94 12.14 -9.68 19.38
C PHE A 94 12.01 -9.86 17.87
N TYR A 95 11.12 -9.07 17.25
CA TYR A 95 10.78 -9.13 15.84
C TYR A 95 11.81 -8.40 14.98
N LEU A 96 12.21 -7.20 15.39
CA LEU A 96 13.20 -6.38 14.67
C LEU A 96 14.59 -7.02 14.68
N ASN A 97 14.93 -7.80 15.70
CA ASN A 97 16.26 -8.42 15.77
C ASN A 97 16.34 -9.79 15.08
N LYS A 98 15.25 -10.57 15.10
CA LYS A 98 15.28 -11.99 14.69
C LYS A 98 14.18 -12.41 13.70
N GLY A 99 13.22 -11.54 13.42
CA GLY A 99 12.18 -11.72 12.42
C GLY A 99 12.48 -10.93 11.15
N GLU A 100 12.41 -9.61 11.23
CA GLU A 100 12.50 -8.73 10.06
C GLU A 100 13.38 -7.48 10.33
N PRO A 101 14.72 -7.61 10.36
CA PRO A 101 15.60 -6.49 10.70
C PRO A 101 15.62 -5.33 9.69
N TYR A 102 15.21 -5.59 8.45
CA TYR A 102 15.07 -4.56 7.42
C TYR A 102 13.93 -3.57 7.67
N LEU A 103 13.01 -3.87 8.59
CA LEU A 103 11.98 -2.91 9.00
C LEU A 103 12.56 -1.64 9.64
N ASN A 104 13.79 -1.71 10.12
CA ASN A 104 14.54 -0.59 10.71
C ASN A 104 15.02 0.46 9.69
N THR A 105 14.65 0.33 8.41
CA THR A 105 14.97 1.32 7.38
C THR A 105 13.94 2.46 7.34
N ALA A 106 14.36 3.64 6.90
CA ALA A 106 13.48 4.80 6.76
C ALA A 106 12.25 4.51 5.88
N HIS A 107 12.44 3.79 4.78
CA HIS A 107 11.33 3.39 3.90
C HIS A 107 10.30 2.52 4.62
N CYS A 108 10.75 1.52 5.39
CA CYS A 108 9.86 0.63 6.14
C CYS A 108 9.12 1.36 7.27
N ILE A 109 9.76 2.30 7.95
CA ILE A 109 9.11 3.13 8.97
C ILE A 109 7.99 3.97 8.34
N MET A 110 8.27 4.64 7.21
CA MET A 110 7.25 5.41 6.50
C MET A 110 6.12 4.53 5.95
N LYS A 111 6.44 3.33 5.45
CA LYS A 111 5.44 2.31 5.06
C LYS A 111 4.54 2.00 6.26
N ASN A 112 5.14 1.78 7.42
CA ASN A 112 4.42 1.37 8.61
C ASN A 112 3.51 2.50 9.15
N TYR A 113 3.95 3.76 9.09
CA TYR A 113 3.07 4.90 9.33
C TYR A 113 1.90 5.00 8.34
N TRP A 114 2.14 4.74 7.06
CA TRP A 114 1.07 4.74 6.05
C TRP A 114 0.04 3.65 6.33
N ASN A 115 0.50 2.44 6.65
CA ASN A 115 -0.36 1.31 6.97
C ASN A 115 -1.16 1.57 8.25
N GLY A 116 -0.50 2.07 9.31
CA GLY A 116 -1.11 2.38 10.60
C GLY A 116 -2.06 3.57 10.62
N GLY A 117 -1.81 4.57 9.77
CA GLY A 117 -2.66 5.75 9.64
C GLY A 117 -3.68 5.61 8.51
N VAL A 118 -3.21 5.68 7.27
CA VAL A 118 -4.07 5.78 6.09
C VAL A 118 -4.82 4.48 5.83
N HIS A 119 -4.14 3.33 5.81
CA HIS A 119 -4.85 2.06 5.56
C HIS A 119 -5.79 1.70 6.69
N PHE A 120 -5.40 1.90 7.94
CA PHE A 120 -6.28 1.61 9.07
C PHE A 120 -7.61 2.37 8.98
N VAL A 121 -7.55 3.69 8.76
CA VAL A 121 -8.76 4.52 8.60
C VAL A 121 -9.56 4.09 7.37
N LEU A 122 -8.89 3.82 6.25
CA LEU A 122 -9.54 3.38 5.02
C LEU A 122 -10.26 2.03 5.19
N LEU A 123 -9.65 1.07 5.88
CA LEU A 123 -10.21 -0.24 6.17
C LEU A 123 -11.43 -0.16 7.09
N LEU A 124 -11.37 0.65 8.15
CA LEU A 124 -12.53 0.91 8.99
C LEU A 124 -13.68 1.56 8.21
N ALA A 125 -13.38 2.51 7.33
CA ALA A 125 -14.38 3.13 6.45
C ALA A 125 -15.00 2.12 5.46
N ILE A 126 -14.20 1.21 4.90
CA ILE A 126 -14.69 0.12 4.04
C ILE A 126 -15.63 -0.79 4.84
N ILE A 127 -15.22 -1.26 6.01
CA ILE A 127 -16.02 -2.15 6.87
C ILE A 127 -17.32 -1.48 7.31
N HIS A 128 -17.28 -0.21 7.68
CA HIS A 128 -18.47 0.57 8.01
C HIS A 128 -19.43 0.63 6.82
N ARG A 129 -18.94 0.90 5.61
CA ARG A 129 -19.77 0.93 4.39
C ARG A 129 -20.36 -0.43 4.06
N MET A 130 -19.57 -1.51 4.18
CA MET A 130 -20.06 -2.88 4.01
C MET A 130 -21.22 -3.16 4.96
N TRP A 131 -21.11 -2.78 6.23
CA TRP A 131 -22.16 -2.98 7.22
C TRP A 131 -23.42 -2.15 6.97
N LYS A 132 -23.25 -0.92 6.49
CA LYS A 132 -24.36 -0.04 6.09
C LYS A 132 -24.97 -0.40 4.73
N GLY A 133 -24.52 -1.46 4.06
CA GLY A 133 -24.97 -1.82 2.72
C GLY A 133 -24.67 -0.75 1.67
N LYS A 134 -23.67 0.10 1.91
CA LYS A 134 -23.25 1.17 0.98
C LYS A 134 -22.13 0.65 0.06
N PRO A 135 -22.04 1.14 -1.18
CA PRO A 135 -20.99 0.70 -2.12
C PRO A 135 -19.61 1.04 -1.56
N TYR A 136 -18.69 0.09 -1.48
CA TYR A 136 -17.35 0.29 -0.90
C TYR A 136 -16.22 0.05 -1.90
N ARG A 137 -16.55 -0.39 -3.12
CA ARG A 137 -15.63 -0.76 -4.20
C ARG A 137 -14.50 0.26 -4.39
N SER A 138 -14.82 1.55 -4.45
CA SER A 138 -13.83 2.59 -4.72
C SER A 138 -12.77 2.70 -3.63
N LEU A 139 -13.19 2.64 -2.36
CA LEU A 139 -12.26 2.68 -1.23
C LEU A 139 -11.41 1.42 -1.17
N ALA A 140 -12.01 0.27 -1.46
CA ALA A 140 -11.30 -1.00 -1.46
C ALA A 140 -10.30 -1.14 -2.62
N LEU A 141 -10.59 -0.59 -3.80
CA LEU A 141 -9.63 -0.52 -4.92
C LEU A 141 -8.48 0.44 -4.62
N LEU A 142 -8.77 1.59 -4.00
CA LEU A 142 -7.74 2.52 -3.52
C LEU A 142 -6.80 1.83 -2.51
N TRP A 143 -7.38 1.14 -1.52
CA TRP A 143 -6.63 0.36 -0.55
C TRP A 143 -5.80 -0.75 -1.22
N ALA A 144 -6.41 -1.52 -2.12
CA ALA A 144 -5.75 -2.64 -2.77
C ALA A 144 -4.57 -2.19 -3.63
N GLY A 145 -4.72 -1.14 -4.43
CA GLY A 145 -3.62 -0.59 -5.22
C GLY A 145 -2.48 -0.06 -4.36
N SER A 146 -2.83 0.59 -3.25
CA SER A 146 -1.87 1.04 -2.24
C SER A 146 -1.08 -0.11 -1.60
N MET A 147 -1.77 -1.18 -1.19
CA MET A 147 -1.14 -2.37 -0.61
C MET A 147 -0.29 -3.16 -1.61
N VAL A 148 -0.77 -3.31 -2.86
CA VAL A 148 0.01 -3.96 -3.91
C VAL A 148 1.29 -3.19 -4.17
N ALA A 149 1.21 -1.86 -4.29
CA ALA A 149 2.39 -1.00 -4.49
C ALA A 149 3.40 -1.14 -3.34
N THR A 150 2.93 -1.14 -2.09
CA THR A 150 3.78 -1.41 -0.93
C THR A 150 4.58 -2.70 -1.12
N GLN A 151 3.92 -3.80 -1.47
CA GLN A 151 4.53 -5.13 -1.49
C GLN A 151 5.44 -5.36 -2.70
N ILE A 152 5.07 -4.85 -3.89
CA ILE A 152 5.91 -4.98 -5.10
C ILE A 152 7.17 -4.13 -5.03
N VAL A 153 7.20 -3.07 -4.21
CA VAL A 153 8.44 -2.35 -3.89
C VAL A 153 9.19 -3.07 -2.77
N PHE A 154 8.48 -3.45 -1.71
CA PHE A 154 9.09 -4.00 -0.50
C PHE A 154 9.85 -5.30 -0.76
N ILE A 155 9.19 -6.32 -1.32
CA ILE A 155 9.76 -7.67 -1.47
C ILE A 155 11.04 -7.64 -2.34
N PRO A 156 11.02 -7.07 -3.57
CA PRO A 156 12.23 -7.06 -4.41
C PRO A 156 13.36 -6.22 -3.80
N SER A 157 13.04 -5.11 -3.12
CA SER A 157 14.06 -4.25 -2.50
C SER A 157 14.85 -4.96 -1.41
N ILE A 158 14.19 -5.79 -0.60
CA ILE A 158 14.89 -6.61 0.41
C ILE A 158 15.77 -7.66 -0.25
N VAL A 159 15.26 -8.32 -1.30
CA VAL A 159 15.97 -9.40 -2.02
C VAL A 159 17.21 -8.89 -2.74
N ILE A 160 17.18 -7.70 -3.33
CA ILE A 160 18.33 -7.15 -4.09
C ILE A 160 19.17 -6.16 -3.28
N GLY A 161 18.64 -5.61 -2.20
CA GLY A 161 19.29 -4.60 -1.38
C GLY A 161 20.26 -5.19 -0.35
N LYS A 162 20.83 -4.31 0.48
CA LYS A 162 21.83 -4.69 1.50
C LYS A 162 21.36 -5.73 2.53
N HIS A 163 20.04 -5.96 2.65
CA HIS A 163 19.44 -6.87 3.61
C HIS A 163 19.20 -8.29 3.07
N ALA A 164 19.59 -8.60 1.83
CA ALA A 164 19.38 -9.91 1.19
C ALA A 164 19.92 -11.10 2.00
N LYS A 165 21.04 -10.90 2.73
CA LYS A 165 21.65 -11.93 3.58
C LYS A 165 20.91 -12.16 4.91
N ASN A 166 19.99 -11.28 5.27
CA ASN A 166 19.27 -11.27 6.55
C ASN A 166 17.77 -11.53 6.33
N ILE A 167 17.43 -12.39 5.35
CA ILE A 167 16.07 -12.84 5.11
C ILE A 167 15.78 -14.03 6.02
N TYR A 168 14.80 -13.90 6.90
CA TYR A 168 14.36 -14.94 7.84
C TYR A 168 13.01 -15.52 7.42
N PRO A 169 12.55 -16.65 8.00
CA PRO A 169 11.30 -17.30 7.59
C PRO A 169 10.05 -16.39 7.59
N ALA A 170 9.94 -15.44 8.53
CA ALA A 170 8.84 -14.47 8.62
C ALA A 170 8.66 -13.65 7.33
N PHE A 171 9.76 -13.36 6.61
CA PHE A 171 9.74 -12.62 5.34
C PHE A 171 8.75 -13.20 4.34
N TRP A 172 8.60 -14.52 4.27
CA TRP A 172 7.77 -15.18 3.27
C TRP A 172 6.27 -14.94 3.47
N LEU A 173 5.82 -14.50 4.66
CA LEU A 173 4.44 -14.06 4.86
C LEU A 173 4.10 -12.82 4.03
N ASN A 174 5.08 -12.02 3.62
CA ASN A 174 4.85 -10.86 2.74
C ASN A 174 4.26 -11.28 1.38
N LEU A 175 4.48 -12.52 0.91
CA LEU A 175 3.82 -13.03 -0.28
C LEU A 175 2.30 -13.16 -0.08
N ILE A 176 1.85 -13.57 1.10
CA ILE A 176 0.41 -13.62 1.43
C ILE A 176 -0.15 -12.19 1.45
N PHE A 177 0.58 -11.25 2.04
CA PHE A 177 0.22 -9.83 2.06
C PHE A 177 0.28 -9.16 0.68
N LEU A 178 0.92 -9.76 -0.32
CA LEU A 178 0.86 -9.37 -1.73
C LEU A 178 -0.33 -10.02 -2.46
N ILE A 179 -0.51 -11.32 -2.28
CA ILE A 179 -1.53 -12.11 -2.99
C ILE A 179 -2.94 -11.68 -2.58
N LEU A 180 -3.20 -11.43 -1.29
CA LEU A 180 -4.55 -11.07 -0.81
C LEU A 180 -5.07 -9.73 -1.37
N PRO A 181 -4.29 -8.63 -1.42
CA PRO A 181 -4.69 -7.41 -2.09
C PRO A 181 -4.88 -7.57 -3.61
N ILE A 182 -4.02 -8.35 -4.29
CA ILE A 182 -4.21 -8.66 -5.72
C ILE A 182 -5.53 -9.40 -5.93
N TRP A 183 -5.77 -10.45 -5.14
CA TRP A 183 -7.01 -11.21 -5.18
C TRP A 183 -8.24 -10.32 -4.89
N THR A 184 -8.13 -9.42 -3.90
CA THR A 184 -9.18 -8.45 -3.60
C THR A 184 -9.44 -7.52 -4.77
N ALA A 185 -8.39 -6.99 -5.40
CA ALA A 185 -8.51 -6.14 -6.59
C ALA A 185 -9.18 -6.89 -7.73
N VAL A 186 -8.72 -8.10 -8.08
CA VAL A 186 -9.31 -8.94 -9.14
C VAL A 186 -10.78 -9.22 -8.86
N LYS A 187 -11.12 -9.63 -7.62
CA LYS A 187 -12.51 -9.88 -7.22
C LYS A 187 -13.37 -8.63 -7.38
N LEU A 188 -12.84 -7.45 -7.07
CA LEU A 188 -13.54 -6.19 -7.28
C LEU A 188 -13.67 -5.88 -8.77
N PHE A 189 -12.59 -5.93 -9.56
CA PHE A 189 -12.63 -5.69 -11.01
C PHE A 189 -13.68 -6.55 -11.73
N LEU A 190 -13.80 -7.83 -11.34
CA LEU A 190 -14.77 -8.78 -11.91
C LEU A 190 -16.23 -8.50 -11.50
N ARG A 191 -16.48 -7.76 -10.42
CA ARG A 191 -17.85 -7.38 -10.05
C ARG A 191 -18.38 -6.31 -11.00
N PRO A 192 -19.65 -6.39 -11.43
CA PRO A 192 -20.29 -5.31 -12.17
C PRO A 192 -20.18 -3.98 -11.41
N ARG A 193 -19.87 -2.92 -12.13
CA ARG A 193 -19.84 -1.57 -11.57
C ARG A 193 -21.25 -1.00 -11.56
N GLU A 194 -21.70 -0.53 -10.41
CA GLU A 194 -22.89 0.31 -10.33
C GLU A 194 -22.60 1.66 -11.00
N LEU A 195 -23.30 1.93 -12.10
CA LEU A 195 -23.21 3.19 -12.82
C LEU A 195 -24.40 4.08 -12.43
N PRO A 196 -24.20 5.40 -12.33
CA PRO A 196 -25.31 6.32 -12.17
C PRO A 196 -26.24 6.23 -13.38
N ILE A 197 -27.55 6.32 -13.14
CA ILE A 197 -28.56 6.34 -14.21
C ILE A 197 -28.54 7.73 -14.84
N ILE A 198 -27.90 7.85 -16.01
CA ILE A 198 -27.80 9.10 -16.78
C ILE A 198 -28.51 8.88 -18.13
N PRO A 199 -29.38 9.82 -18.57
CA PRO A 199 -30.02 9.76 -19.88
C PRO A 199 -29.03 9.62 -21.04
N ALA A 200 -29.36 8.79 -22.03
CA ALA A 200 -28.47 8.43 -23.13
C ALA A 200 -28.12 9.61 -24.05
N ASP A 201 -29.05 10.55 -24.22
CA ASP A 201 -28.87 11.83 -24.91
C ASP A 201 -27.77 12.68 -24.25
N LYS A 202 -27.81 12.81 -22.92
CA LYS A 202 -26.78 13.54 -22.16
C LYS A 202 -25.41 12.88 -22.26
N ILE A 203 -25.36 11.55 -22.23
CA ILE A 203 -24.10 10.80 -22.42
C ILE A 203 -23.56 11.06 -23.83
N ALA A 204 -24.41 10.98 -24.86
CA ALA A 204 -24.00 11.18 -26.24
C ALA A 204 -23.50 12.62 -26.49
N GLU A 205 -24.13 13.62 -25.89
CA GLU A 205 -23.65 15.02 -25.95
C GLU A 205 -22.27 15.17 -25.31
N GLU A 206 -22.06 14.59 -24.13
CA GLU A 206 -20.77 14.68 -23.44
C GLU A 206 -19.66 13.95 -24.19
N GLN A 207 -19.96 12.77 -24.76
CA GLN A 207 -19.01 11.97 -25.53
C GLN A 207 -18.61 12.60 -26.87
N LYS A 208 -19.44 13.48 -27.44
CA LYS A 208 -19.11 14.25 -28.65
C LYS A 208 -18.11 15.37 -28.39
N LYS A 209 -17.90 15.79 -27.14
CA LYS A 209 -16.98 16.89 -26.82
C LYS A 209 -15.54 16.46 -27.03
N ARG A 210 -14.82 17.25 -27.84
CA ARG A 210 -13.35 17.13 -27.96
C ARG A 210 -12.69 17.40 -26.61
N LEU A 211 -11.49 16.86 -26.40
CA LEU A 211 -10.74 17.08 -25.15
C LEU A 211 -10.51 18.57 -24.88
N LEU A 212 -10.25 19.37 -25.92
CA LEU A 212 -10.09 20.83 -25.79
C LEU A 212 -11.35 21.54 -25.28
N SER A 213 -12.52 20.97 -25.49
CA SER A 213 -13.80 21.48 -24.97
C SER A 213 -14.09 20.99 -23.54
N ARG A 214 -13.21 20.18 -22.96
CA ARG A 214 -13.30 19.60 -21.60
C ARG A 214 -12.09 20.07 -20.77
N PRO A 215 -12.09 21.31 -20.24
CA PRO A 215 -10.89 21.92 -19.64
C PRO A 215 -10.32 21.14 -18.45
N LYS A 216 -11.16 20.48 -17.65
CA LYS A 216 -10.73 19.63 -16.54
C LYS A 216 -9.99 18.39 -17.03
N ASP A 217 -10.52 17.73 -18.04
CA ASP A 217 -9.92 16.53 -18.64
C ASP A 217 -8.63 16.90 -19.38
N LEU A 218 -8.59 18.06 -20.05
CA LEU A 218 -7.39 18.59 -20.67
C LEU A 218 -6.29 18.86 -19.64
N LEU A 219 -6.61 19.57 -18.56
CA LEU A 219 -5.66 19.84 -17.47
C LEU A 219 -5.13 18.53 -16.87
N LEU A 220 -6.02 17.59 -16.57
CA LEU A 220 -5.62 16.28 -16.05
C LEU A 220 -4.72 15.53 -17.03
N THR A 221 -5.04 15.57 -18.33
CA THR A 221 -4.20 14.97 -19.38
C THR A 221 -2.80 15.57 -19.40
N LEU A 222 -2.68 16.90 -19.34
CA LEU A 222 -1.38 17.58 -19.31
C LEU A 222 -0.56 17.23 -18.06
N ILE A 223 -1.20 17.18 -16.89
CA ILE A 223 -0.56 16.76 -15.64
C ILE A 223 -0.05 15.32 -15.75
N VAL A 224 -0.86 14.41 -16.28
CA VAL A 224 -0.47 13.01 -16.47
C VAL A 224 0.69 12.88 -17.45
N LEU A 225 0.67 13.62 -18.57
CA LEU A 225 1.79 13.64 -19.51
C LEU A 225 3.08 14.17 -18.88
N GLY A 226 3.01 15.22 -18.06
CA GLY A 226 4.14 15.70 -17.28
C GLY A 226 4.66 14.64 -16.30
N ALA A 227 3.77 13.96 -15.59
CA ALA A 227 4.13 12.87 -14.67
C ALA A 227 4.76 11.68 -15.41
N MET A 228 4.30 11.35 -16.62
CA MET A 228 4.88 10.32 -17.48
C MET A 228 6.30 10.70 -17.91
N ALA A 229 6.50 11.92 -18.41
CA ALA A 229 7.82 12.40 -18.81
C ALA A 229 8.83 12.36 -17.63
N PHE A 230 8.39 12.81 -16.45
CA PHE A 230 9.23 12.78 -15.24
C PHE A 230 9.49 11.35 -14.74
N THR A 231 8.51 10.44 -14.87
CA THR A 231 8.68 9.01 -14.57
C THR A 231 9.73 8.37 -15.46
N VAL A 232 9.69 8.64 -16.77
CA VAL A 232 10.69 8.14 -17.73
C VAL A 232 12.08 8.68 -17.36
N PHE A 233 12.18 9.98 -17.09
CA PHE A 233 13.42 10.61 -16.68
C PHE A 233 14.03 9.97 -15.41
N ARG A 234 13.23 9.82 -14.33
CA ARG A 234 13.69 9.17 -13.09
C ARG A 234 14.03 7.69 -13.30
N GLY A 235 13.33 7.02 -14.22
CA GLY A 235 13.68 5.68 -14.68
C GLY A 235 15.07 5.61 -15.30
N PHE A 236 15.41 6.54 -16.21
CA PHE A 236 16.75 6.62 -16.81
C PHE A 236 17.83 6.95 -15.80
N VAL A 237 17.54 7.82 -14.82
CA VAL A 237 18.47 8.14 -13.73
C VAL A 237 18.86 6.88 -12.95
N VAL A 238 17.87 6.06 -12.57
CA VAL A 238 18.11 4.84 -11.78
C VAL A 238 18.72 3.70 -12.59
N LEU A 239 18.52 3.71 -13.91
CA LEU A 239 19.19 2.84 -14.87
C LEU A 239 20.61 3.33 -15.23
N GLU A 240 21.12 4.33 -14.53
CA GLU A 240 22.50 4.84 -14.66
C GLU A 240 22.81 5.39 -16.06
N CYS A 241 21.82 6.10 -16.65
CA CYS A 241 21.99 6.82 -17.90
C CYS A 241 23.16 7.83 -17.82
N THR A 242 24.03 7.81 -18.83
CA THR A 242 25.28 8.60 -18.88
C THR A 242 25.08 10.09 -19.21
N LEU A 243 23.84 10.55 -19.38
CA LEU A 243 23.55 11.96 -19.68
C LEU A 243 23.90 12.87 -18.49
N ASP A 244 24.53 14.01 -18.75
CA ASP A 244 24.93 14.99 -17.73
C ASP A 244 23.76 15.46 -16.87
N VAL A 245 22.57 15.56 -17.45
CA VAL A 245 21.34 15.94 -16.72
C VAL A 245 20.94 14.86 -15.71
N CYS A 246 21.08 13.58 -16.06
CA CYS A 246 20.79 12.47 -15.14
C CYS A 246 21.82 12.42 -14.00
N PHE A 247 23.09 12.66 -14.31
CA PHE A 247 24.15 12.77 -13.31
C PHE A 247 23.89 13.95 -12.36
N THR A 248 23.67 15.14 -12.90
CA THR A 248 23.39 16.34 -12.09
C THR A 248 22.17 16.11 -11.20
N TYR A 249 21.12 15.50 -11.73
CA TYR A 249 19.90 15.24 -10.98
C TYR A 249 20.10 14.30 -9.79
N ILE A 250 20.77 13.16 -9.98
CA ILE A 250 20.93 12.18 -8.91
C ILE A 250 21.86 12.67 -7.79
N TYR A 251 22.82 13.54 -8.08
CA TYR A 251 23.73 14.05 -7.05
C TYR A 251 23.24 15.33 -6.38
N GLN A 252 22.52 16.20 -7.09
CA GLN A 252 22.11 17.51 -6.55
C GLN A 252 20.68 17.54 -6.01
N TYR A 253 19.78 16.72 -6.54
CA TYR A 253 18.35 16.83 -6.23
C TYR A 253 17.79 15.59 -5.53
N GLU A 254 18.11 14.39 -6.00
CA GLU A 254 17.59 13.15 -5.40
C GLU A 254 18.68 12.10 -5.11
N PRO A 255 19.64 12.40 -4.21
CA PRO A 255 20.70 11.46 -3.82
C PRO A 255 20.15 10.20 -3.14
N TYR A 256 18.91 10.24 -2.63
CA TYR A 256 18.23 9.09 -2.05
C TYR A 256 18.16 7.89 -3.01
N MET A 257 18.05 8.11 -4.33
CA MET A 257 18.04 7.04 -5.32
C MET A 257 19.27 6.13 -5.30
N LYS A 258 20.38 6.61 -4.72
CA LYS A 258 21.64 5.87 -4.59
C LYS A 258 21.74 5.06 -3.30
N ASP A 259 20.72 5.07 -2.43
CA ASP A 259 20.78 4.34 -1.18
C ASP A 259 20.85 2.81 -1.41
N SER A 260 21.83 2.18 -0.76
CA SER A 260 22.09 0.74 -0.68
C SER A 260 20.91 -0.14 -0.24
N VAL A 261 19.86 0.43 0.36
CA VAL A 261 18.63 -0.29 0.72
C VAL A 261 17.75 -0.66 -0.47
N ALA A 262 18.06 -0.14 -1.67
CA ALA A 262 17.40 -0.42 -2.95
C ALA A 262 15.92 -0.01 -3.10
N PHE A 263 15.19 0.31 -2.02
CA PHE A 263 13.80 0.81 -2.08
C PHE A 263 13.56 1.93 -3.11
N PRO A 264 14.32 3.05 -3.11
CA PRO A 264 14.07 4.12 -4.07
C PRO A 264 14.36 3.71 -5.51
N LYS A 265 15.41 2.89 -5.73
CA LYS A 265 15.75 2.31 -7.04
C LYS A 265 14.62 1.42 -7.56
N VAL A 266 14.17 0.43 -6.77
CA VAL A 266 13.05 -0.45 -7.15
C VAL A 266 11.79 0.34 -7.40
N MET A 267 11.47 1.34 -6.58
CA MET A 267 10.29 2.18 -6.78
C MET A 267 10.30 2.91 -8.13
N MET A 268 11.44 3.48 -8.54
CA MET A 268 11.53 4.12 -9.86
C MET A 268 11.34 3.11 -11.00
N LEU A 269 11.86 1.89 -10.86
CA LEU A 269 11.62 0.82 -11.83
C LEU A 269 10.15 0.39 -11.84
N VAL A 270 9.49 0.33 -10.68
CA VAL A 270 8.05 0.06 -10.60
C VAL A 270 7.25 1.15 -11.30
N PHE A 271 7.61 2.42 -11.11
CA PHE A 271 6.99 3.51 -11.84
C PHE A 271 7.22 3.39 -13.36
N LEU A 272 8.44 3.11 -13.79
CA LEU A 272 8.80 2.99 -15.20
C LEU A 272 8.08 1.83 -15.90
N PHE A 273 8.05 0.65 -15.28
CA PHE A 273 7.56 -0.57 -15.94
C PHE A 273 6.07 -0.86 -15.70
N TYR A 274 5.48 -0.38 -14.60
CA TYR A 274 4.08 -0.67 -14.26
C TYR A 274 3.20 0.59 -14.21
N ALA A 275 3.65 1.67 -13.59
CA ALA A 275 2.83 2.89 -13.51
C ALA A 275 2.75 3.60 -14.86
N LEU A 276 3.84 3.71 -15.61
CA LEU A 276 3.87 4.40 -16.90
C LEU A 276 2.90 3.81 -17.95
N PRO A 277 2.82 2.48 -18.14
CA PRO A 277 1.76 1.90 -18.99
C PRO A 277 0.35 2.24 -18.49
N LEU A 278 0.10 2.21 -17.18
CA LEU A 278 -1.21 2.56 -16.61
C LEU A 278 -1.54 4.05 -16.77
N LEU A 279 -0.55 4.94 -16.68
CA LEU A 279 -0.71 6.37 -16.98
C LEU A 279 -1.02 6.60 -18.46
N THR A 280 -0.41 5.81 -19.35
CA THR A 280 -0.73 5.84 -20.79
C THR A 280 -2.18 5.42 -21.03
N LEU A 281 -2.64 4.36 -20.35
CA LEU A 281 -4.05 3.96 -20.38
C LEU A 281 -4.95 5.10 -19.85
N LEU A 282 -4.56 5.78 -18.77
CA LEU A 282 -5.32 6.91 -18.22
C LEU A 282 -5.49 8.04 -19.25
N VAL A 283 -4.41 8.43 -19.94
CA VAL A 283 -4.47 9.41 -21.05
C VAL A 283 -5.42 8.91 -22.14
N TYR A 284 -5.31 7.64 -22.51
CA TYR A 284 -6.22 7.02 -23.47
C TYR A 284 -7.69 7.15 -23.02
N GLY A 285 -8.03 6.83 -21.77
CA GLY A 285 -9.41 6.92 -21.27
C GLY A 285 -9.95 8.35 -21.12
N LEU A 286 -9.08 9.36 -21.02
CA LEU A 286 -9.49 10.77 -21.06
C LEU A 286 -9.79 11.24 -22.49
N THR A 287 -9.04 10.72 -23.46
CA THR A 287 -9.20 11.05 -24.89
C THR A 287 -10.33 10.28 -25.56
N VAL A 288 -10.53 9.01 -25.20
CA VAL A 288 -11.51 8.11 -25.83
C VAL A 288 -12.76 7.96 -24.94
N PRO A 289 -13.95 8.36 -25.43
CA PRO A 289 -15.18 8.25 -24.67
C PRO A 289 -15.58 6.78 -24.42
N GLY A 290 -16.35 6.54 -23.36
CA GLY A 290 -16.94 5.23 -23.08
C GLY A 290 -16.05 4.26 -22.29
N CYS A 291 -14.88 4.69 -21.81
CA CYS A 291 -13.97 3.88 -21.01
C CYS A 291 -14.45 3.69 -19.55
N THR A 292 -15.56 2.97 -19.35
CA THR A 292 -16.16 2.74 -18.00
C THR A 292 -15.24 1.99 -17.03
N TRP A 293 -14.33 1.17 -17.55
CA TRP A 293 -13.31 0.46 -16.79
C TRP A 293 -12.24 1.40 -16.20
N MET A 294 -12.04 2.58 -16.79
CA MET A 294 -10.94 3.48 -16.45
C MET A 294 -10.97 3.89 -14.99
N MET A 295 -12.15 4.23 -14.48
CA MET A 295 -12.29 4.78 -13.13
C MET A 295 -11.83 3.80 -12.04
N ASP A 296 -11.97 2.49 -12.24
CA ASP A 296 -11.44 1.50 -11.27
C ASP A 296 -9.91 1.42 -11.32
N TRP A 297 -9.33 1.45 -12.52
CA TRP A 297 -7.88 1.50 -12.69
C TRP A 297 -7.27 2.80 -12.18
N THR A 298 -7.95 3.94 -12.35
CA THR A 298 -7.53 5.22 -11.79
C THR A 298 -7.50 5.17 -10.26
N LEU A 299 -8.50 4.58 -9.61
CA LEU A 299 -8.54 4.43 -8.15
C LEU A 299 -7.43 3.50 -7.65
N PHE A 300 -7.21 2.37 -8.33
CA PHE A 300 -6.14 1.45 -8.00
C PHE A 300 -4.77 2.13 -8.15
N LEU A 301 -4.51 2.81 -9.27
CA LEU A 301 -3.27 3.54 -9.52
C LEU A 301 -3.07 4.72 -8.55
N ALA A 302 -4.14 5.43 -8.20
CA ALA A 302 -4.07 6.54 -7.24
C ALA A 302 -3.59 6.05 -5.86
N GLY A 303 -4.12 4.91 -5.39
CA GLY A 303 -3.68 4.30 -4.14
C GLY A 303 -2.21 3.88 -4.19
N ALA A 304 -1.79 3.30 -5.31
CA ALA A 304 -0.42 2.87 -5.55
C ALA A 304 0.55 4.07 -5.52
N ILE A 305 0.26 5.12 -6.30
CA ILE A 305 1.09 6.32 -6.39
C ILE A 305 1.14 7.03 -5.03
N ALA A 306 0.02 7.20 -4.33
CA ALA A 306 -0.01 7.90 -3.05
C ALA A 306 0.91 7.24 -2.00
N GLN A 307 0.86 5.91 -1.90
CA GLN A 307 1.71 5.16 -0.96
C GLN A 307 3.19 5.22 -1.33
N MET A 308 3.50 5.07 -2.62
CA MET A 308 4.88 5.13 -3.09
C MET A 308 5.46 6.53 -2.89
N GLN A 309 4.72 7.59 -3.21
CA GLN A 309 5.18 8.96 -2.99
C GLN A 309 5.37 9.28 -1.51
N TRP A 310 4.44 8.85 -0.64
CA TRP A 310 4.58 9.01 0.81
C TRP A 310 5.87 8.37 1.33
N THR A 311 6.11 7.11 0.97
CA THR A 311 7.29 6.38 1.43
C THR A 311 8.58 6.89 0.82
N TYR A 312 8.55 7.38 -0.43
CA TYR A 312 9.71 8.00 -1.06
C TYR A 312 10.10 9.30 -0.36
N ILE A 313 9.16 10.24 -0.27
CA ILE A 313 9.39 11.58 0.31
C ILE A 313 9.78 11.43 1.77
N GLY A 314 8.99 10.69 2.56
CA GLY A 314 9.26 10.50 3.98
C GLY A 314 10.61 9.85 4.23
N ALA A 315 10.98 8.83 3.46
CA ALA A 315 12.27 8.18 3.64
C ALA A 315 13.43 9.09 3.22
N SER A 316 13.27 9.88 2.16
CA SER A 316 14.33 10.77 1.67
C SER A 316 14.75 11.84 2.70
N VAL A 317 13.86 12.23 3.62
CA VAL A 317 14.14 13.23 4.67
C VAL A 317 14.36 12.60 6.05
N HIS A 318 14.14 11.30 6.20
CA HIS A 318 14.20 10.64 7.52
C HIS A 318 15.61 10.61 8.10
N SER A 319 15.69 10.73 9.42
CA SER A 319 16.93 10.61 10.20
C SER A 319 17.71 9.29 10.05
N ARG A 320 17.07 8.25 9.51
CA ARG A 320 17.65 6.90 9.32
C ARG A 320 18.20 6.69 7.90
N THR A 321 17.91 7.60 6.98
CA THR A 321 18.56 7.65 5.67
C THR A 321 19.94 8.25 5.85
N PRO A 322 21.03 7.62 5.33
CA PRO A 322 22.39 8.15 5.46
C PRO A 322 22.48 9.61 5.02
N PHE A 323 23.24 10.42 5.73
CA PHE A 323 23.34 11.87 5.47
C PHE A 323 23.72 12.19 4.02
N THR A 324 24.58 11.37 3.39
CA THR A 324 24.98 11.50 1.98
C THR A 324 23.84 11.31 0.97
N TYR A 325 22.74 10.66 1.39
CA TYR A 325 21.59 10.34 0.55
C TYR A 325 20.31 11.06 1.00
N ARG A 326 20.38 11.83 2.08
CA ARG A 326 19.24 12.56 2.62
C ARG A 326 19.08 13.89 1.87
N ILE A 327 17.84 14.26 1.58
CA ILE A 327 17.48 15.54 0.95
C ILE A 327 17.44 16.65 2.00
#